data_AF-A0A497DMW2-F1
#
_entry.id   AF-A0A497DMW2-F1
#
_cell.length_a   1.000
_cell.length_b   1.000
_cell.length_c   1.000
_cell.angle_alpha   90.00
_cell.angle_beta   90.00
_cell.angle_gamma   90.00
#
_symmetry.space_group_name_H-M   'P 1'
#
loop_
_entity.id
_entity.type
_entity.pdbx_description
1 polymer ?
#
loop_
_entity_poly.entity_id
_entity_poly.type
_entity_poly.pdbx_seq_one_letter_code
_entity_poly.pdbx_strand_id
1 'polypeptide(L)'
;MQGAVWAQQQSLLLPEDSGESIILSCDREFYGVSEHIHYFASYSAPEELESGAWSTVLYVELISWDGTKQASSKVYITDNGASGKIEIPKTIPSGVYYLRAYTRWMRNYSPISYTYLPLKILNPFSQEMLTRPAEVETDLQSMARVAEYLNDGIVLSGLKDQYGTREQVELEIQIQEALMSGPYSLGVAKSSGQSSGDYNLGLKPEADTGSGKIEYLPELNGLTLSGR
;
A
#
# COMPACT_ATOMS: atom_id res chain seq x y z
N MET A 1 -47.63 -21.41 27.32
CA MET A 1 -46.17 -21.17 27.44
C MET A 1 -45.59 -21.15 26.04
N GLN A 2 -45.39 -19.96 25.48
CA GLN A 2 -44.74 -19.78 24.18
C GLN A 2 -43.25 -19.54 24.45
N GLY A 3 -42.40 -20.48 24.04
CA GLY A 3 -40.96 -20.37 24.17
C GLY A 3 -40.43 -19.35 23.17
N ALA A 4 -39.69 -18.36 23.65
CA ALA A 4 -38.95 -17.42 22.82
C ALA A 4 -37.89 -18.18 22.00
N VAL A 5 -37.91 -18.00 20.69
CA VAL A 5 -36.87 -18.47 19.76
C VAL A 5 -35.70 -17.48 19.88
N TRP A 6 -34.71 -17.83 20.70
CA TRP A 6 -33.50 -17.04 20.85
C TRP A 6 -32.60 -17.23 19.62
N ALA A 7 -32.28 -16.09 18.99
CA ALA A 7 -31.18 -15.83 18.07
C ALA A 7 -30.61 -17.03 17.29
N GLN A 8 -30.90 -17.11 15.99
CA GLN A 8 -29.98 -17.74 15.06
C GLN A 8 -28.65 -17.00 15.17
N GLN A 9 -27.70 -17.61 15.88
CA GLN A 9 -26.31 -17.23 15.81
C GLN A 9 -25.81 -17.65 14.43
N GLN A 10 -26.12 -16.83 13.43
CA GLN A 10 -25.58 -16.95 12.10
C GLN A 10 -24.07 -16.80 12.28
N SER A 11 -23.34 -17.91 12.20
CA SER A 11 -21.89 -17.88 12.22
C SER A 11 -21.47 -16.98 11.05
N LEU A 12 -20.88 -15.83 11.34
CA LEU A 12 -20.26 -14.99 10.34
C LEU A 12 -19.12 -15.79 9.72
N LEU A 13 -19.41 -16.43 8.58
CA LEU A 13 -18.43 -17.10 7.76
C LEU A 13 -17.64 -16.03 7.01
N LEU A 14 -16.34 -16.26 6.85
CA LEU A 14 -15.54 -15.40 5.99
C LEU A 14 -16.02 -15.54 4.54
N PRO A 15 -16.23 -14.42 3.82
CA PRO A 15 -16.27 -14.43 2.36
C PRO A 15 -15.02 -15.09 1.76
N GLU A 16 -15.04 -15.38 0.46
CA GLU A 16 -13.91 -16.02 -0.23
C GLU A 16 -12.69 -15.08 -0.36
N ASP A 17 -12.95 -13.78 -0.57
CA ASP A 17 -11.95 -12.72 -0.63
C ASP A 17 -12.38 -11.51 0.22
N SER A 18 -11.47 -10.56 0.41
CA SER A 18 -11.76 -9.34 1.19
C SER A 18 -12.69 -8.37 0.47
N GLY A 19 -12.82 -8.46 -0.86
CA GLY A 19 -13.41 -7.45 -1.74
C GLY A 19 -12.61 -6.14 -1.84
N GLU A 20 -11.76 -5.84 -0.86
CA GLU A 20 -10.94 -4.63 -0.80
C GLU A 20 -9.71 -4.70 -1.72
N SER A 21 -9.38 -3.58 -2.37
CA SER A 21 -8.18 -3.40 -3.19
C SER A 21 -7.43 -2.12 -2.80
N ILE A 22 -6.10 -2.20 -2.77
CA ILE A 22 -5.20 -1.09 -2.45
C ILE A 22 -4.18 -0.94 -3.57
N ILE A 23 -4.05 0.28 -4.10
CA ILE A 23 -2.96 0.64 -5.00
C ILE A 23 -2.05 1.61 -4.26
N LEU A 24 -0.77 1.27 -4.15
CA LEU A 24 0.20 2.01 -3.35
C LEU A 24 1.26 2.65 -4.26
N SER A 25 1.46 3.95 -4.12
CA SER A 25 2.53 4.72 -4.77
C SER A 25 3.40 5.44 -3.74
N CYS A 26 4.63 5.77 -4.11
CA CYS A 26 5.53 6.54 -3.24
C CYS A 26 6.27 7.65 -4.01
N ASP A 27 6.98 8.51 -3.28
CA ASP A 27 7.70 9.63 -3.91
C ASP A 27 8.91 9.17 -4.73
N ARG A 28 9.59 8.09 -4.31
CA ARG A 28 10.84 7.59 -4.90
C ARG A 28 10.98 6.07 -4.77
N GLU A 29 11.84 5.46 -5.58
CA GLU A 29 12.18 4.02 -5.43
C GLU A 29 13.47 3.78 -4.62
N PHE A 30 14.26 4.83 -4.38
CA PHE A 30 15.56 4.76 -3.73
C PHE A 30 15.66 5.78 -2.60
N TYR A 31 16.08 5.31 -1.42
CA TYR A 31 16.16 6.12 -0.21
C TYR A 31 17.47 5.90 0.56
N GLY A 32 17.86 6.89 1.34
CA GLY A 32 18.83 6.75 2.42
C GLY A 32 18.17 6.36 3.74
N VAL A 33 18.94 5.78 4.66
CA VAL A 33 18.48 5.64 6.05
C VAL A 33 18.21 7.00 6.69
N SER A 34 17.27 7.06 7.64
CA SER A 34 16.76 8.30 8.27
C SER A 34 16.02 9.24 7.31
N GLU A 35 15.82 8.86 6.04
CA GLU A 35 14.88 9.55 5.16
C GLU A 35 13.44 9.14 5.44
N HIS A 36 12.52 9.96 4.93
CA HIS A 36 11.10 9.65 4.94
C HIS A 36 10.67 9.12 3.57
N ILE A 37 9.99 7.99 3.58
CA ILE A 37 9.22 7.48 2.44
C ILE A 37 7.86 8.16 2.52
N HIS A 38 7.52 8.99 1.53
CA HIS A 38 6.20 9.55 1.40
C HIS A 38 5.38 8.64 0.48
N TYR A 39 4.18 8.29 0.91
CA TYR A 39 3.33 7.38 0.16
C TYR A 39 1.91 7.89 0.06
N PHE A 40 1.25 7.45 -1.00
CA PHE A 40 -0.17 7.58 -1.22
C PHE A 40 -0.75 6.21 -1.55
N ALA A 41 -1.95 5.95 -1.06
CA ALA A 41 -2.67 4.73 -1.34
C ALA A 41 -4.09 5.07 -1.76
N SER A 42 -4.51 4.61 -2.93
CA SER A 42 -5.93 4.53 -3.25
C SER A 42 -6.50 3.26 -2.65
N TYR A 43 -7.76 3.33 -2.24
CA TYR A 43 -8.48 2.24 -1.62
C TYR A 43 -9.83 2.14 -2.33
N SER A 44 -10.21 0.92 -2.70
CA SER A 44 -11.53 0.62 -3.23
C SER A 44 -12.11 -0.62 -2.56
N ALA A 45 -13.43 -0.66 -2.45
CA ALA A 45 -14.19 -1.78 -1.94
C ALA A 45 -15.44 -1.98 -2.83
N PRO A 46 -16.11 -3.15 -2.77
CA PRO A 46 -17.31 -3.40 -3.57
C PRO A 46 -18.45 -2.46 -3.19
N GLU A 47 -19.36 -2.17 -4.13
CA GLU A 47 -20.48 -1.22 -3.95
C GLU A 47 -21.44 -1.63 -2.81
N GLU A 48 -21.61 -2.93 -2.55
CA GLU A 48 -22.33 -3.43 -1.38
C GLU A 48 -21.65 -3.07 -0.04
N LEU A 49 -20.35 -2.75 -0.08
CA LEU A 49 -19.49 -2.34 1.02
C LEU A 49 -19.29 -0.81 1.11
N GLU A 50 -19.65 -0.05 0.06
CA GLU A 50 -19.44 1.40 -0.01
C GLU A 50 -20.44 2.21 0.85
N SER A 51 -21.58 1.61 1.21
CA SER A 51 -22.58 2.24 2.11
C SER A 51 -22.10 2.44 3.56
N GLY A 52 -20.89 1.96 3.87
CA GLY A 52 -20.10 2.32 5.04
C GLY A 52 -18.78 1.56 4.98
N ALA A 53 -17.69 2.24 4.60
CA ALA A 53 -16.39 1.60 4.40
C ALA A 53 -15.99 0.76 5.63
N TRP A 54 -15.91 -0.56 5.45
CA TRP A 54 -15.58 -1.51 6.52
C TRP A 54 -14.20 -1.27 7.14
N SER A 55 -13.29 -0.69 6.36
CA SER A 55 -11.96 -0.35 6.79
C SER A 55 -11.76 1.17 6.76
N THR A 56 -11.46 1.73 7.92
CA THR A 56 -11.19 3.17 8.09
C THR A 56 -9.71 3.49 8.25
N VAL A 57 -8.86 2.48 8.42
CA VAL A 57 -7.42 2.62 8.68
C VAL A 57 -6.62 1.74 7.73
N LEU A 58 -5.66 2.37 7.05
CA LEU A 58 -4.64 1.71 6.26
C LEU A 58 -3.37 1.51 7.10
N TYR A 59 -2.88 0.28 7.11
CA TYR A 59 -1.63 -0.09 7.73
C TYR A 59 -0.56 -0.18 6.65
N VAL A 60 0.52 0.56 6.82
CA VAL A 60 1.66 0.55 5.88
C VAL A 60 2.91 0.19 6.65
N GLU A 61 3.65 -0.81 6.19
CA GLU A 61 4.81 -1.35 6.88
C GLU A 61 6.00 -1.46 5.94
N LEU A 62 7.18 -1.03 6.40
CA LEU A 62 8.44 -1.30 5.75
C LEU A 62 8.95 -2.66 6.25
N ILE A 63 9.11 -3.62 5.35
CA ILE A 63 9.53 -4.99 5.67
C ILE A 63 10.75 -5.42 4.84
N SER A 64 11.56 -6.31 5.39
CA SER A 64 12.60 -7.04 4.65
C SER A 64 12.02 -8.23 3.89
N TRP A 65 12.83 -8.87 3.04
CA TRP A 65 12.42 -10.01 2.21
C TRP A 65 11.89 -11.22 2.99
N ASP A 66 12.28 -11.35 4.26
CA ASP A 66 11.84 -12.39 5.19
C ASP A 66 10.52 -12.04 5.91
N GLY A 67 9.94 -10.87 5.60
CA GLY A 67 8.75 -10.35 6.26
C GLY A 67 9.01 -9.64 7.59
N THR A 68 10.27 -9.51 8.04
CA THR A 68 10.60 -8.80 9.28
C THR A 68 10.29 -7.32 9.14
N LYS A 69 9.47 -6.81 10.05
CA LYS A 69 9.06 -5.41 10.07
C LYS A 69 10.15 -4.50 10.61
N GLN A 70 10.49 -3.48 9.83
CA GLN A 70 11.49 -2.47 10.14
C GLN A 70 10.84 -1.17 10.66
N ALA A 71 9.73 -0.76 10.06
CA ALA A 71 8.96 0.42 10.46
C ALA A 71 7.49 0.28 10.06
N SER A 72 6.61 1.12 10.62
CA SER A 72 5.18 1.13 10.29
C SER A 72 4.57 2.51 10.42
N SER A 73 3.56 2.77 9.60
CA SER A 73 2.66 3.90 9.67
C SER A 73 1.22 3.41 9.64
N LYS A 74 0.32 4.15 10.30
CA LYS A 74 -1.13 3.94 10.25
C LYS A 74 -1.78 5.26 9.91
N VAL A 75 -2.61 5.26 8.88
CA VAL A 75 -3.28 6.46 8.37
C VAL A 75 -4.75 6.17 8.14
N TYR A 76 -5.59 7.19 8.33
CA TYR A 76 -7.00 7.06 8.03
C TYR A 76 -7.22 7.04 6.51
N ILE A 77 -8.15 6.19 6.09
CA ILE A 77 -8.66 6.17 4.72
C ILE A 77 -9.73 7.25 4.62
N THR A 78 -9.61 8.09 3.60
CA THR A 78 -10.58 9.14 3.26
C THR A 78 -11.16 8.86 1.87
N ASP A 79 -12.17 9.62 1.45
CA ASP A 79 -12.76 9.51 0.10
C ASP A 79 -11.70 9.66 -1.01
N ASN A 80 -10.62 10.41 -0.73
CA ASN A 80 -9.51 10.62 -1.67
C ASN A 80 -8.35 9.62 -1.45
N GLY A 81 -8.56 8.51 -0.76
CA GLY A 81 -7.53 7.56 -0.37
C GLY A 81 -6.81 7.94 0.93
N ALA A 82 -5.57 7.47 1.09
CA ALA A 82 -4.78 7.66 2.29
C ALA A 82 -3.34 8.09 1.96
N SER A 83 -2.86 9.16 2.60
CA SER A 83 -1.47 9.62 2.46
C SER A 83 -0.73 9.54 3.79
N GLY A 84 0.56 9.28 3.73
CA GLY A 84 1.37 9.17 4.93
C GLY A 84 2.86 9.20 4.66
N LYS A 85 3.62 8.96 5.72
CA LYS A 85 5.07 8.82 5.64
C LYS A 85 5.60 7.78 6.62
N ILE A 86 6.68 7.11 6.24
CA ILE A 86 7.45 6.20 7.11
C ILE A 86 8.87 6.72 7.20
N GLU A 87 9.38 6.84 8.43
CA GLU A 87 10.80 7.11 8.66
C GLU A 87 11.60 5.80 8.59
N ILE A 88 12.64 5.78 7.77
CA ILE A 88 13.52 4.62 7.62
C ILE A 88 14.46 4.56 8.84
N PRO A 89 14.49 3.46 9.60
CA PRO A 89 15.37 3.37 10.77
C PRO A 89 16.85 3.47 10.37
N LYS A 90 17.64 4.23 11.14
CA LYS A 90 19.08 4.44 10.88
C LYS A 90 19.94 3.17 10.90
N THR A 91 19.44 2.10 11.53
CA THR A 91 20.19 0.88 11.83
C THR A 91 20.02 -0.22 10.80
N ILE A 92 19.10 -0.10 9.85
CA ILE A 92 18.86 -1.19 8.89
C ILE A 92 19.99 -1.29 7.86
N PRO A 93 20.39 -2.50 7.44
CA PRO A 93 21.42 -2.68 6.43
C PRO A 93 20.95 -2.21 5.04
N SER A 94 21.91 -1.95 4.15
CA SER A 94 21.59 -1.61 2.75
C SER A 94 20.92 -2.81 2.05
N GLY A 95 19.92 -2.59 1.20
CA GLY A 95 19.28 -3.68 0.49
C GLY A 95 17.92 -3.36 -0.14
N VAL A 96 17.23 -4.40 -0.58
CA VAL A 96 15.87 -4.33 -1.11
C VAL A 96 14.88 -4.62 0.01
N TYR A 97 13.96 -3.70 0.20
CA TYR A 97 12.86 -3.76 1.16
C TYR A 97 11.54 -3.65 0.41
N TYR A 98 10.44 -3.90 1.12
CA TYR A 98 9.10 -3.81 0.57
C TYR A 98 8.26 -2.93 1.46
N LEU A 99 7.51 -2.02 0.85
CA LEU A 99 6.43 -1.31 1.48
C LEU A 99 5.17 -2.15 1.32
N ARG A 100 4.64 -2.66 2.43
CA ARG A 100 3.44 -3.50 2.48
C ARG A 100 2.26 -2.68 2.97
N ALA A 101 1.16 -2.66 2.23
CA ALA A 101 -0.07 -1.95 2.60
C ALA A 101 -1.27 -2.91 2.69
N TYR A 102 -2.06 -2.78 3.75
CA TYR A 102 -3.22 -3.62 4.02
C TYR A 102 -4.19 -2.95 5.01
N THR A 103 -5.43 -3.42 5.05
CA THR A 103 -6.39 -3.06 6.09
C THR A 103 -6.46 -4.14 7.17
N ARG A 104 -7.10 -3.84 8.29
CA ARG A 104 -7.36 -4.85 9.32
C ARG A 104 -8.24 -6.00 8.79
N TRP A 105 -9.17 -5.72 7.88
CA TRP A 105 -10.09 -6.72 7.34
C TRP A 105 -9.38 -7.75 6.46
N MET A 106 -8.45 -7.28 5.61
CA MET A 106 -7.63 -8.14 4.75
C MET A 106 -6.81 -9.17 5.55
N ARG A 107 -6.56 -8.94 6.85
CA ARG A 107 -5.85 -9.92 7.71
C ARG A 107 -6.60 -11.21 7.98
N ASN A 108 -7.90 -11.27 7.69
CA ASN A 108 -8.64 -12.52 7.73
C ASN A 108 -8.38 -13.41 6.52
N TYR A 109 -7.63 -12.91 5.53
CA TYR A 109 -7.37 -13.57 4.26
C TYR A 109 -5.88 -13.80 4.08
N SER A 110 -5.53 -14.50 3.00
CA SER A 110 -4.14 -14.75 2.66
C SER A 110 -3.38 -13.43 2.46
N PRO A 111 -2.12 -13.29 2.96
CA PRO A 111 -1.25 -12.14 2.74
C PRO A 111 -0.94 -11.83 1.27
N ILE A 112 -1.34 -12.72 0.35
CA ILE A 112 -1.31 -12.49 -1.10
C ILE A 112 -2.23 -11.34 -1.53
N SER A 113 -3.26 -11.03 -0.74
CA SER A 113 -4.18 -9.93 -0.99
C SER A 113 -3.57 -8.56 -0.71
N TYR A 114 -2.47 -8.49 0.05
CA TYR A 114 -1.83 -7.22 0.40
C TYR A 114 -1.05 -6.63 -0.78
N THR A 115 -0.86 -5.32 -0.74
CA THR A 115 -0.08 -4.61 -1.75
C THR A 115 1.38 -4.54 -1.30
N TYR A 116 2.32 -4.85 -2.20
CA TYR A 116 3.75 -4.79 -1.95
C TYR A 116 4.43 -3.91 -3.00
N LEU A 117 5.22 -2.95 -2.55
CA LEU A 117 5.97 -2.03 -3.40
C LEU A 117 7.47 -2.16 -3.09
N PRO A 118 8.34 -2.51 -4.05
CA PRO A 118 9.75 -2.79 -3.77
C PRO A 118 10.54 -1.48 -3.72
N LEU A 119 11.37 -1.30 -2.69
CA LEU A 119 12.19 -0.10 -2.48
C LEU A 119 13.66 -0.48 -2.26
N LYS A 120 14.57 0.36 -2.72
CA LYS A 120 16.01 0.22 -2.47
C LYS A 120 16.41 1.20 -1.37
N ILE A 121 17.03 0.69 -0.30
CA ILE A 121 17.51 1.52 0.80
C ILE A 121 19.02 1.39 0.92
N LEU A 122 19.71 2.53 0.95
CA LEU A 122 21.14 2.63 1.18
C LEU A 122 21.43 3.12 2.60
N ASN A 123 22.24 2.36 3.32
CA ASN A 123 22.84 2.78 4.58
C ASN A 123 24.33 3.08 4.36
N PRO A 124 24.76 4.36 4.30
CA PRO A 124 26.17 4.70 4.14
C PRO A 124 26.98 4.52 5.43
N PHE A 125 26.33 4.27 6.57
CA PHE A 125 26.97 4.11 7.87
C PHE A 125 27.23 2.65 8.25
N SER A 126 26.80 1.69 7.42
CA SER A 126 27.02 0.26 7.62
C SER A 126 27.52 -0.40 6.33
N GLN A 127 28.42 -1.36 6.47
CA GLN A 127 28.85 -2.22 5.36
C GLN A 127 27.96 -3.47 5.22
N GLU A 128 27.04 -3.69 6.15
CA GLU A 128 26.11 -4.80 6.10
C GLU A 128 25.13 -4.63 4.94
N MET A 129 24.91 -5.71 4.20
CA MET A 129 23.95 -5.78 3.12
C MET A 129 22.92 -6.85 3.43
N LEU A 130 21.64 -6.50 3.32
CA LEU A 130 20.54 -7.42 3.44
C LEU A 130 20.64 -8.44 2.30
N THR A 131 21.11 -9.63 2.63
CA THR A 131 21.31 -10.70 1.66
C THR A 131 20.01 -11.47 1.53
N ARG A 132 19.40 -11.44 0.34
CA ARG A 132 18.33 -12.38 -0.01
C ARG A 132 18.99 -13.73 -0.28
N PRO A 133 18.47 -14.85 0.24
CA PRO A 133 18.90 -16.18 -0.18
C PRO A 133 18.86 -16.25 -1.70
N ALA A 134 19.87 -16.85 -2.32
CA ALA A 134 19.89 -17.05 -3.76
C ALA A 134 18.54 -17.64 -4.19
N GLU A 135 17.96 -17.09 -5.26
CA GLU A 135 16.67 -17.53 -5.79
C GLU A 135 16.71 -19.05 -5.96
N VAL A 136 16.09 -19.76 -5.02
CA VAL A 136 15.50 -21.04 -5.37
C VAL A 136 14.44 -20.64 -6.37
N GLU A 137 14.45 -21.26 -7.56
CA GLU A 137 13.34 -21.24 -8.53
C GLU A 137 12.10 -21.87 -7.88
N THR A 138 11.62 -21.26 -6.81
CA THR A 138 10.25 -21.40 -6.38
C THR A 138 9.46 -20.47 -7.27
N ASP A 139 8.47 -21.06 -7.94
CA ASP A 139 7.44 -20.50 -8.82
C ASP A 139 6.55 -19.45 -8.10
N LEU A 140 7.14 -18.70 -7.18
CA LEU A 140 6.50 -17.78 -6.27
C LEU A 140 6.54 -16.38 -6.86
N GLN A 141 5.34 -15.90 -7.19
CA GLN A 141 4.94 -14.51 -7.15
C GLN A 141 5.89 -13.52 -7.82
N SER A 142 5.70 -13.31 -9.13
CA SER A 142 6.38 -12.24 -9.84
C SER A 142 5.69 -10.89 -9.58
N MET A 143 6.43 -9.96 -8.98
CA MET A 143 6.06 -8.55 -9.02
C MET A 143 6.34 -8.03 -10.42
N ALA A 144 5.30 -7.88 -11.24
CA ALA A 144 5.44 -7.22 -12.53
C ALA A 144 5.40 -5.71 -12.30
N ARG A 145 6.50 -5.01 -12.62
CA ARG A 145 6.43 -3.56 -12.84
C ARG A 145 5.44 -3.33 -13.99
N VAL A 146 4.47 -2.43 -13.82
CA VAL A 146 3.67 -1.99 -14.96
C VAL A 146 4.64 -1.20 -15.83
N ALA A 147 5.14 -1.85 -16.89
CA ALA A 147 6.17 -1.30 -17.75
C ALA A 147 5.61 -0.23 -18.71
N GLU A 148 4.28 -0.06 -18.75
CA GLU A 148 3.64 0.89 -19.62
C GLU A 148 3.33 2.17 -18.84
N TYR A 149 4.24 3.12 -18.94
CA TYR A 149 3.88 4.52 -18.81
C TYR A 149 2.87 4.83 -19.92
N LEU A 150 1.58 4.75 -19.62
CA LEU A 150 0.57 5.39 -20.45
C LEU A 150 0.74 6.91 -20.27
N ASN A 151 1.74 7.48 -20.93
CA ASN A 151 1.79 8.93 -21.18
C ASN A 151 0.71 9.35 -22.19
N ASP A 152 -0.14 8.42 -22.63
CA ASP A 152 -1.14 8.66 -23.66
C ASP A 152 -2.30 9.45 -23.03
N GLY A 153 -2.11 10.77 -22.96
CA GLY A 153 -3.15 11.73 -22.60
C GLY A 153 -2.99 12.48 -21.28
N ILE A 154 -1.87 12.35 -20.57
CA ILE A 154 -1.53 13.22 -19.43
C ILE A 154 -0.24 13.99 -19.75
N VAL A 155 -0.33 15.32 -19.81
CA VAL A 155 0.80 16.22 -20.09
C VAL A 155 1.04 17.13 -18.89
N LEU A 156 2.29 17.18 -18.42
CA LEU A 156 2.74 18.06 -17.34
C LEU A 156 3.56 19.21 -17.93
N SER A 157 3.22 20.46 -17.62
CA SER A 157 3.92 21.66 -18.10
C SER A 157 4.06 22.73 -17.01
N GLY A 158 4.91 23.73 -17.25
CA GLY A 158 5.09 24.88 -16.34
C GLY A 158 6.18 24.73 -15.28
N LEU A 159 6.84 23.57 -15.18
CA LEU A 159 7.93 23.37 -14.22
C LEU A 159 9.26 24.02 -14.66
N LYS A 160 9.92 24.72 -13.74
CA LYS A 160 11.30 25.22 -13.89
C LYS A 160 12.32 24.16 -13.47
N ASP A 161 13.53 24.25 -14.01
CA ASP A 161 14.67 23.39 -13.62
C ASP A 161 15.13 23.64 -12.18
N GLN A 162 14.91 24.84 -11.65
CA GLN A 162 15.36 25.26 -10.33
C GLN A 162 14.33 26.18 -9.69
N TYR A 163 14.17 26.00 -8.37
CA TYR A 163 13.30 26.83 -7.53
C TYR A 163 14.09 27.31 -6.31
N GLY A 164 13.86 28.56 -5.93
CA GLY A 164 14.38 29.17 -4.71
C GLY A 164 13.71 28.63 -3.45
N THR A 165 14.30 28.94 -2.30
CA THR A 165 13.72 28.57 -1.00
C THR A 165 12.38 29.29 -0.81
N ARG A 166 11.30 28.53 -0.57
CA ARG A 166 9.92 29.02 -0.45
C ARG A 166 9.37 29.69 -1.71
N GLU A 167 9.97 29.46 -2.87
CA GLU A 167 9.39 29.86 -4.14
C GLU A 167 8.13 29.04 -4.43
N GLN A 168 7.07 29.69 -4.90
CA GLN A 168 5.86 29.02 -5.34
C GLN A 168 6.14 28.22 -6.62
N VAL A 169 5.75 26.95 -6.61
CA VAL A 169 5.82 26.06 -7.76
C VAL A 169 4.44 26.05 -8.41
N GLU A 170 4.37 26.40 -9.69
CA GLU A 170 3.16 26.29 -10.50
C GLU A 170 3.37 25.16 -11.53
N LEU A 171 2.37 24.30 -11.63
CA LEU A 171 2.33 23.15 -12.53
C LEU A 171 0.98 23.18 -13.24
N GLU A 172 1.00 22.93 -14.53
CA GLU A 172 -0.19 22.70 -15.33
C GLU A 172 -0.27 21.22 -15.69
N ILE A 173 -1.44 20.63 -15.47
CA ILE A 173 -1.74 19.23 -15.77
C ILE A 173 -2.86 19.23 -16.80
N GLN A 174 -2.57 18.74 -18.00
CA GLN A 174 -3.55 18.58 -19.06
C GLN A 174 -3.87 17.10 -19.20
N ILE A 175 -5.15 16.77 -19.03
CA ILE A 175 -5.66 15.40 -19.04
C ILE A 175 -6.67 15.28 -20.18
N GLN A 176 -6.49 14.28 -21.05
CA GLN A 176 -7.46 13.97 -22.11
C GLN A 176 -8.82 13.56 -21.52
N GLU A 177 -9.90 13.90 -22.19
CA GLU A 177 -11.28 13.68 -21.71
C GLU A 177 -11.56 12.22 -21.33
N ALA A 178 -11.01 11.26 -22.08
CA ALA A 178 -11.12 9.83 -21.81
C ALA A 178 -10.49 9.39 -20.46
N LEU A 179 -9.58 10.21 -19.93
CA LEU A 179 -8.89 10.02 -18.67
C LEU A 179 -9.33 11.06 -17.63
N MET A 180 -10.47 11.73 -17.78
CA MET A 180 -10.91 12.72 -16.77
C MET A 180 -11.54 12.06 -15.53
N SER A 181 -11.86 10.77 -15.59
CA SER A 181 -12.48 10.02 -14.50
C SER A 181 -11.50 9.03 -13.90
N GLY A 182 -11.22 9.17 -12.61
CA GLY A 182 -10.37 8.26 -11.84
C GLY A 182 -9.63 8.96 -10.70
N PRO A 183 -9.09 8.20 -9.74
CA PRO A 183 -8.20 8.75 -8.73
C PRO A 183 -6.81 9.02 -9.32
N TYR A 184 -6.33 10.26 -9.17
CA TYR A 184 -4.97 10.65 -9.57
C TYR A 184 -4.12 10.94 -8.34
N SER A 185 -2.84 10.58 -8.40
CA SER A 185 -1.86 10.96 -7.37
C SER A 185 -0.66 11.65 -8.03
N LEU A 186 -0.16 12.71 -7.40
CA LEU A 186 1.00 13.48 -7.86
C LEU A 186 2.10 13.41 -6.81
N GLY A 187 3.21 12.76 -7.16
CA GLY A 187 4.43 12.74 -6.36
C GLY A 187 5.37 13.86 -6.80
N VAL A 188 5.92 14.61 -5.84
CA VAL A 188 6.97 15.60 -6.10
C VAL A 188 8.22 15.20 -5.35
N ALA A 189 9.29 14.92 -6.08
CA ALA A 189 10.59 14.56 -5.54
C ALA A 189 11.70 15.43 -6.14
N LYS A 190 12.78 15.64 -5.39
CA LYS A 190 13.98 16.29 -5.91
C LYS A 190 14.63 15.37 -6.97
N SER A 191 15.17 15.95 -8.04
CA SER A 191 15.58 15.30 -9.30
C SER A 191 16.60 14.15 -9.24
N SER A 192 16.98 13.66 -8.05
CA SER A 192 17.87 12.52 -7.88
C SER A 192 17.16 11.15 -7.82
N GLY A 193 15.82 11.12 -7.89
CA GLY A 193 15.05 9.87 -7.86
C GLY A 193 14.26 9.65 -9.15
N GLN A 194 14.28 8.43 -9.68
CA GLN A 194 13.21 8.00 -10.59
C GLN A 194 11.90 7.95 -9.79
N SER A 195 10.81 8.46 -10.37
CA SER A 195 9.45 8.28 -9.84
C SER A 195 9.20 6.80 -9.61
N SER A 196 8.57 6.43 -8.49
CA SER A 196 8.08 5.06 -8.35
C SER A 196 7.13 4.77 -9.49
N GLY A 197 7.44 3.76 -10.31
CA GLY A 197 6.48 3.27 -11.28
C GLY A 197 5.25 2.71 -10.57
N ASP A 198 4.15 2.59 -11.29
CA ASP A 198 3.03 1.77 -10.83
C ASP A 198 3.45 0.30 -10.89
N TYR A 199 3.33 -0.42 -9.77
CA TYR A 199 3.58 -1.86 -9.72
C TYR A 199 2.23 -2.55 -9.53
N ASN A 200 1.80 -3.33 -10.52
CA ASN A 200 0.65 -4.20 -10.42
C ASN A 200 1.18 -5.59 -10.10
N LEU A 201 0.95 -6.06 -8.88
CA LEU A 201 1.10 -7.49 -8.59
C LEU A 201 -0.06 -8.24 -9.26
N GLY A 202 0.22 -8.87 -10.39
CA GLY A 202 -0.65 -9.91 -10.93
C GLY A 202 -0.26 -11.25 -10.32
N LEU A 203 -1.00 -11.72 -9.32
CA LEU A 203 -0.77 -13.04 -8.73
C LEU A 203 -1.97 -13.96 -8.96
N LYS A 204 -1.69 -15.21 -9.35
CA LYS A 204 -2.70 -16.25 -9.48
C LYS A 204 -3.28 -16.58 -8.09
N PRO A 205 -4.61 -16.69 -7.96
CA PRO A 205 -5.24 -17.01 -6.69
C PRO A 205 -5.12 -18.50 -6.42
N GLU A 206 -4.07 -18.91 -5.70
CA GLU A 206 -4.08 -20.20 -5.01
C GLU A 206 -3.48 -20.04 -3.61
N ALA A 207 -4.34 -19.73 -2.64
CA ALA A 207 -4.06 -19.97 -1.23
C ALA A 207 -5.38 -20.06 -0.43
N ASP A 208 -5.76 -21.30 -0.16
CA ASP A 208 -6.57 -21.82 0.97
C ASP A 208 -7.77 -20.97 1.43
N THR A 209 -8.92 -21.19 0.78
CA THR A 209 -10.26 -20.71 1.16
C THR A 209 -10.92 -21.61 2.20
N GLY A 210 -10.14 -22.14 3.15
CA GLY A 210 -10.69 -22.88 4.27
C GLY A 210 -11.64 -21.98 5.05
N SER A 211 -12.92 -22.36 5.17
CA SER A 211 -13.95 -21.61 5.90
C SER A 211 -13.55 -21.42 7.37
N GLY A 212 -12.85 -20.34 7.64
CA GLY A 212 -12.24 -20.03 8.93
C GLY A 212 -13.13 -19.18 9.82
N LYS A 213 -12.75 -19.12 11.10
CA LYS A 213 -13.29 -18.17 12.08
C LYS A 213 -12.66 -16.80 11.83
N ILE A 214 -13.47 -15.74 11.83
CA ILE A 214 -12.99 -14.34 11.74
C ILE A 214 -12.04 -14.04 12.91
N GLU A 215 -10.79 -13.67 12.61
CA GLU A 215 -9.79 -13.27 13.60
C GLU A 215 -9.77 -11.75 13.82
N TYR A 216 -10.05 -10.98 12.78
CA TYR A 216 -10.01 -9.52 12.77
C TYR A 216 -11.36 -8.94 12.35
N LEU A 217 -11.93 -8.07 13.17
CA LEU A 217 -13.16 -7.38 12.81
C LEU A 217 -12.87 -6.17 11.91
N PRO A 218 -13.74 -5.89 10.91
CA PRO A 218 -13.67 -4.65 10.15
C PRO A 218 -13.82 -3.43 11.08
N GLU A 219 -13.03 -2.39 10.81
CA GLU A 219 -12.98 -1.17 11.62
C GLU A 219 -14.06 -0.17 11.18
N LEU A 220 -15.26 -0.31 11.76
CA LEU A 220 -16.44 0.46 11.34
C LEU A 220 -16.41 1.95 11.71
N ASN A 221 -15.64 2.38 12.74
CA ASN A 221 -15.68 3.77 13.27
C ASN A 221 -14.40 4.19 14.05
N GLY A 222 -13.21 3.70 13.67
CA GLY A 222 -11.93 4.30 14.10
C GLY A 222 -11.46 4.14 15.56
N LEU A 223 -12.15 3.41 16.44
CA LEU A 223 -11.64 3.07 17.78
C LEU A 223 -11.93 1.62 18.15
N THR A 224 -11.00 0.71 17.86
CA THR A 224 -10.93 -0.57 18.57
C THR A 224 -9.68 -0.59 19.44
N LEU A 225 -9.88 -0.36 20.75
CA LEU A 225 -8.93 -0.70 21.80
C LEU A 225 -8.72 -2.21 21.78
N SER A 226 -7.75 -2.70 21.00
CA SER A 226 -7.16 -4.01 21.25
C SER A 226 -5.79 -3.77 21.88
N GLY A 227 -5.80 -3.60 23.20
CA GLY A 227 -4.61 -3.70 24.03
C GLY A 227 -4.25 -5.16 24.26
N ARG A 228 -2.96 -5.44 24.23
CA ARG A 228 -2.34 -6.54 24.97
C ARG A 228 -1.16 -5.98 25.74
#